data_AF-A0A958MRE5-F1
#
_entry.id   AF-A0A958MRE5-F1
#
_cell.length_a   1.000
_cell.length_b   1.000
_cell.length_c   1.000
_cell.angle_alpha   90.00
_cell.angle_beta   90.00
_cell.angle_gamma   90.00
#
_symmetry.space_group_name_H-M   'P 1'
#
loop_
_entity.id
_entity.type
_entity.pdbx_description
1 polymer ?
#
loop_
_entity_poly.entity_id
_entity_poly.type
_entity_poly.pdbx_seq_one_letter_code
_entity_poly.pdbx_strand_id
1 'polypeptide(L)'
;MSRPEDEEESTLDKTSVVQSETFKVRLAQAGQAPPCMVLLVGPASAVGRQWPIEDTDRILGRAATAHISVDDRSVSKSHCKLILAGGDVSIIDLESTNKTVVNGRVLTPLVPQKLASNDQIKTGNVIFKFLERGNIETVSTGMTYEKAHTDALTGIANRGGLNTRGAESFRRAELLGVPFSIITFDIDHFKLVNDSHGHPAGDFVLKEISRIIREKLIRENDFFAR
;
A
#
# COMPACT_ATOMS: atom_id res chain seq x y z
N MET A 1 9.82 38.15 53.25
CA MET A 1 10.98 37.35 52.81
C MET A 1 10.43 36.06 52.24
N SER A 2 10.64 35.91 50.94
CA SER A 2 9.89 35.11 49.99
C SER A 2 10.42 33.68 49.89
N ARG A 3 9.50 32.74 49.58
CA ARG A 3 9.71 31.36 49.15
C ARG A 3 10.82 31.24 48.07
N PRO A 4 11.65 30.19 48.03
CA PRO A 4 12.27 29.75 46.79
C PRO A 4 11.30 28.85 46.03
N GLU A 5 11.26 29.10 44.73
CA GLU A 5 10.33 28.58 43.73
C GLU A 5 10.78 27.21 43.22
N ASP A 6 9.81 26.47 42.69
CA ASP A 6 9.98 25.24 41.93
C ASP A 6 10.83 25.49 40.67
N GLU A 7 11.88 24.69 40.47
CA GLU A 7 12.55 24.54 39.16
C GLU A 7 12.48 23.07 38.73
N GLU A 8 11.35 22.71 38.12
CA GLU A 8 11.30 21.68 37.09
C GLU A 8 12.03 22.20 35.85
N GLU A 9 13.25 21.73 35.60
CA GLU A 9 13.94 22.01 34.34
C GLU A 9 14.21 20.73 33.53
N SER A 10 13.35 20.53 32.53
CA SER A 10 13.71 20.17 31.16
C SER A 10 14.54 18.87 30.98
N THR A 11 13.84 17.74 30.88
CA THR A 11 14.34 16.58 30.12
C THR A 11 14.52 16.97 28.66
N LEU A 12 15.73 17.38 28.30
CA LEU A 12 16.15 17.71 26.94
C LEU A 12 15.74 16.60 25.97
N ASP A 13 14.92 17.02 25.00
CA ASP A 13 14.54 16.34 23.78
C ASP A 13 15.79 15.81 23.06
N LYS A 14 16.08 14.52 23.23
CA LYS A 14 17.17 13.87 22.51
C LYS A 14 16.69 13.57 21.11
N THR A 15 17.12 14.37 20.15
CA THR A 15 17.01 14.07 18.72
C THR A 15 17.57 12.68 18.44
N SER A 16 16.69 11.71 18.17
CA SER A 16 17.11 10.36 17.81
C SER A 16 17.71 10.38 16.41
N VAL A 17 19.00 10.05 16.30
CA VAL A 17 19.68 9.86 15.02
C VAL A 17 19.06 8.65 14.32
N VAL A 18 18.25 8.90 13.29
CA VAL A 18 17.83 7.85 12.35
C VAL A 18 19.10 7.34 11.67
N GLN A 19 19.41 6.05 11.81
CA GLN A 19 20.62 5.43 11.26
C GLN A 19 20.74 5.73 9.76
N SER A 20 21.78 6.48 9.42
CA SER A 20 22.05 7.09 8.10
C SER A 20 22.11 6.10 6.93
N GLU A 21 22.38 4.83 7.19
CA GLU A 21 22.33 3.75 6.20
C GLU A 21 20.91 3.47 5.71
N THR A 22 19.93 3.47 6.60
CA THR A 22 18.52 3.22 6.23
C THR A 22 18.00 4.32 5.31
N PHE A 23 18.41 5.57 5.56
CA PHE A 23 18.03 6.71 4.73
C PHE A 23 18.68 6.65 3.34
N LYS A 24 19.97 6.29 3.25
CA LYS A 24 20.67 6.12 1.96
C LYS A 24 20.11 4.97 1.13
N VAL A 25 19.83 3.81 1.74
CA VAL A 25 19.19 2.67 1.07
C VAL A 25 17.82 3.08 0.51
N ARG A 26 17.04 3.84 1.28
CA ARG A 26 15.72 4.33 0.85
C ARG A 26 15.79 5.37 -0.27
N LEU A 27 16.78 6.26 -0.25
CA LEU A 27 16.99 7.21 -1.35
C LEU A 27 17.37 6.49 -2.65
N ALA A 28 18.21 5.45 -2.55
CA ALA A 28 18.58 4.61 -3.69
C ALA A 28 17.38 3.80 -4.22
N GLN A 29 16.55 3.27 -3.33
CA GLN A 29 15.29 2.60 -3.70
C GLN A 29 14.30 3.57 -4.36
N ALA A 30 14.16 4.80 -3.85
CA ALA A 30 13.31 5.82 -4.43
C ALA A 30 13.70 6.11 -5.89
N GLY A 31 15.00 6.27 -6.19
CA GLY A 31 15.51 6.53 -7.54
C GLY A 31 15.25 5.41 -8.55
N GLN A 32 14.95 4.19 -8.09
CA GLN A 32 14.66 3.04 -8.95
C GLN A 32 13.17 2.68 -9.00
N ALA A 33 12.34 3.26 -8.12
CA ALA A 33 10.93 2.93 -8.02
C ALA A 33 10.19 3.20 -9.35
N PRO A 34 9.37 2.26 -9.85
CA PRO A 34 8.57 2.47 -11.05
C PRO A 34 7.56 3.62 -10.84
N PRO A 35 7.00 4.19 -11.92
CA PRO A 35 5.85 5.07 -11.81
C PRO A 35 4.73 4.38 -11.02
N CYS A 36 4.00 5.11 -10.21
CA CYS A 36 2.94 4.53 -9.40
C CYS A 36 1.69 5.42 -9.33
N MET A 37 0.56 4.76 -9.12
CA MET A 37 -0.70 5.40 -8.80
C MET A 37 -0.93 5.30 -7.29
N VAL A 38 -1.19 6.41 -6.63
CA VAL A 38 -1.42 6.47 -5.18
C VAL A 38 -2.84 6.92 -4.90
N LEU A 39 -3.59 6.19 -4.08
CA LEU A 39 -4.95 6.61 -3.72
C LEU A 39 -4.91 7.70 -2.65
N LEU A 40 -5.45 8.88 -2.95
CA LEU A 40 -5.56 10.00 -2.00
C LEU A 40 -6.93 10.06 -1.32
N VAL A 41 -8.00 9.85 -2.07
CA VAL A 41 -9.39 9.92 -1.57
C VAL A 41 -10.18 8.77 -2.13
N GLY A 42 -10.88 8.03 -1.27
CA GLY A 42 -11.68 6.87 -1.65
C GLY A 42 -12.06 6.05 -0.42
N PRO A 43 -12.32 4.73 -0.58
CA PRO A 43 -12.56 3.84 0.55
C PRO A 43 -11.43 3.91 1.59
N ALA A 44 -11.77 4.12 2.86
CA ALA A 44 -10.81 4.36 3.93
C ALA A 44 -9.74 3.26 4.07
N SER A 45 -10.10 2.01 3.76
CA SER A 45 -9.21 0.85 3.77
C SER A 45 -8.11 0.88 2.69
N ALA A 46 -8.27 1.70 1.66
CA ALA A 46 -7.37 1.76 0.51
C ALA A 46 -6.60 3.09 0.41
N VAL A 47 -6.95 4.12 1.19
CA VAL A 47 -6.27 5.43 1.13
C VAL A 47 -4.79 5.25 1.48
N GLY A 48 -3.90 5.83 0.68
CA GLY A 48 -2.45 5.67 0.76
C GLY A 48 -1.90 4.44 0.03
N ARG A 49 -2.76 3.52 -0.42
CA ARG A 49 -2.33 2.36 -1.21
C ARG A 49 -1.69 2.82 -2.52
N GLN A 50 -0.64 2.10 -2.91
CA GLN A 50 0.10 2.34 -4.14
C GLN A 50 -0.03 1.17 -5.09
N TRP A 51 -0.14 1.48 -6.37
CA TRP A 51 -0.08 0.51 -7.46
C TRP A 51 1.07 0.90 -8.39
N PRO A 52 2.19 0.16 -8.37
CA PRO A 52 3.23 0.25 -9.38
C PRO A 52 2.67 0.03 -10.79
N ILE A 53 3.20 0.76 -11.76
CA ILE A 53 2.87 0.67 -13.17
C ILE A 53 4.11 0.14 -13.89
N GLU A 54 4.19 -1.19 -13.99
CA GLU A 54 5.35 -1.90 -14.55
C GLU A 54 5.12 -2.41 -15.97
N ASP A 55 3.85 -2.58 -16.34
CA ASP A 55 3.38 -3.02 -17.64
C ASP A 55 2.36 -2.03 -18.22
N THR A 56 2.09 -2.17 -19.52
CA THR A 56 1.08 -1.38 -20.23
C THR A 56 -0.31 -2.03 -20.10
N ASP A 57 -1.35 -1.31 -20.53
CA ASP A 57 -2.74 -1.76 -20.55
C ASP A 57 -3.36 -2.07 -19.17
N ARG A 58 -2.85 -1.42 -18.13
CA ARG A 58 -3.39 -1.56 -16.78
C ARG A 58 -4.74 -0.86 -16.66
N ILE A 59 -5.78 -1.64 -16.39
CA ILE A 59 -7.14 -1.15 -16.15
C ILE A 59 -7.31 -0.67 -14.72
N LEU A 60 -7.82 0.55 -14.55
CA LEU A 60 -8.33 1.08 -13.30
C LEU A 60 -9.85 1.08 -13.33
N GLY A 61 -10.47 0.54 -12.29
CA GLY A 61 -11.93 0.50 -12.18
C GLY A 61 -12.40 -0.15 -10.88
N ARG A 62 -13.72 -0.27 -10.71
CA ARG A 62 -14.31 -0.95 -9.53
C ARG A 62 -14.44 -2.46 -9.64
N ALA A 63 -14.23 -3.01 -10.84
CA ALA A 63 -14.31 -4.46 -10.98
C ALA A 63 -13.14 -5.10 -10.23
N ALA A 64 -13.41 -6.16 -9.46
CA ALA A 64 -12.35 -6.88 -8.74
C ALA A 64 -11.32 -7.54 -9.68
N THR A 65 -11.63 -7.61 -10.98
CA THR A 65 -10.74 -8.08 -12.04
C THR A 65 -9.85 -6.98 -12.62
N ALA A 66 -10.04 -5.71 -12.24
CA ALA A 66 -9.19 -4.61 -12.67
C ALA A 66 -7.79 -4.70 -12.01
N HIS A 67 -6.78 -4.22 -12.73
CA HIS A 67 -5.40 -4.19 -12.27
C HIS A 67 -5.21 -3.20 -11.11
N ILE A 68 -5.95 -2.09 -11.17
CA ILE A 68 -6.07 -1.09 -10.12
C ILE A 68 -7.54 -1.05 -9.72
N SER A 69 -7.90 -1.97 -8.81
CA SER A 69 -9.28 -2.10 -8.33
C SER A 69 -9.55 -1.20 -7.14
N VAL A 70 -10.56 -0.33 -7.24
CA VAL A 70 -11.10 0.44 -6.12
C VAL A 70 -12.60 0.22 -6.02
N ASP A 71 -13.05 -0.44 -4.95
CA ASP A 71 -14.45 -0.77 -4.72
C ASP A 71 -15.29 0.46 -4.32
N ASP A 72 -15.60 1.28 -5.31
CA ASP A 72 -16.47 2.44 -5.15
C ASP A 72 -17.52 2.46 -6.28
N ARG A 73 -18.79 2.66 -5.92
CA ARG A 73 -19.92 2.63 -6.87
C ARG A 73 -19.88 3.77 -7.89
N SER A 74 -19.19 4.87 -7.58
CA SER A 74 -18.99 5.99 -8.50
C SER A 74 -17.93 5.72 -9.58
N VAL A 75 -17.16 4.63 -9.46
CA VAL A 75 -16.15 4.25 -10.45
C VAL A 75 -16.76 3.21 -11.41
N SER A 76 -16.65 3.39 -12.72
CA SER A 76 -17.02 2.34 -13.69
C SER A 76 -16.25 1.03 -13.45
N LYS A 77 -16.83 -0.10 -13.89
CA LYS A 77 -16.17 -1.43 -13.79
C LYS A 77 -14.77 -1.41 -14.41
N SER A 78 -14.67 -0.86 -15.61
CA SER A 78 -13.44 -0.42 -16.26
C SER A 78 -13.58 1.08 -16.51
N HIS A 79 -12.83 1.91 -15.78
CA HIS A 79 -13.01 3.36 -15.78
C HIS A 79 -12.02 4.04 -16.72
N CYS A 80 -10.75 3.72 -16.54
CA CYS A 80 -9.68 4.22 -17.38
C CYS A 80 -8.59 3.15 -17.52
N LYS A 81 -7.71 3.37 -18.49
CA LYS A 81 -6.55 2.51 -18.75
C LYS A 81 -5.28 3.34 -18.68
N LEU A 82 -4.24 2.76 -18.12
CA LEU A 82 -2.89 3.31 -18.13
C LEU A 82 -2.05 2.59 -19.19
N ILE A 83 -1.33 3.38 -19.99
CA ILE A 83 -0.39 2.90 -21.00
C ILE A 83 1.00 3.35 -20.57
N LEU A 84 1.93 2.40 -20.47
CA LEU A 84 3.33 2.65 -20.22
C LEU A 84 4.11 2.53 -21.53
N ALA A 85 4.73 3.62 -21.97
CA ALA A 85 5.53 3.64 -23.20
C ALA A 85 6.80 4.49 -22.99
N GLY A 86 7.97 3.87 -23.14
CA GLY A 86 9.25 4.59 -22.99
C GLY A 86 9.49 5.20 -21.61
N GLY A 87 8.83 4.69 -20.57
CA GLY A 87 8.87 5.25 -19.21
C GLY A 87 7.83 6.34 -18.94
N ASP A 88 7.19 6.86 -19.99
CA ASP A 88 6.06 7.78 -19.87
C ASP A 88 4.76 7.00 -19.64
N VAL A 89 3.90 7.53 -18.76
CA VAL A 89 2.57 6.98 -18.51
C VAL A 89 1.53 7.89 -19.15
N SER A 90 0.63 7.31 -19.93
CA SER A 90 -0.58 7.98 -20.43
C SER A 90 -1.83 7.33 -19.85
N ILE A 91 -2.88 8.12 -19.64
CA ILE A 91 -4.19 7.67 -19.19
C ILE A 91 -5.21 7.83 -20.31
N ILE A 92 -6.12 6.87 -20.44
CA ILE A 92 -7.24 6.90 -21.38
C ILE A 92 -8.53 6.66 -20.60
N ASP A 93 -9.50 7.57 -20.73
CA ASP A 93 -10.87 7.33 -20.25
C ASP A 93 -11.56 6.28 -21.13
N LEU A 94 -12.09 5.21 -20.51
CA LEU A 94 -12.78 4.12 -21.20
C LEU A 94 -14.29 4.38 -21.24
N GLU A 95 -14.66 5.56 -21.70
CA GLU A 95 -16.07 6.02 -21.78
C GLU A 95 -16.80 5.90 -20.43
N SER A 96 -16.12 6.32 -19.37
CA SER A 96 -16.65 6.15 -18.02
C SER A 96 -17.90 7.02 -17.77
N THR A 97 -18.77 6.56 -16.88
CA THR A 97 -20.02 7.27 -16.55
C THR A 97 -19.73 8.62 -15.88
N ASN A 98 -18.83 8.62 -14.88
CA ASN A 98 -18.49 9.81 -14.10
C ASN A 98 -17.27 10.58 -14.62
N LYS A 99 -16.73 10.17 -15.77
CA LYS A 99 -15.56 10.75 -16.44
C LYS A 99 -14.26 10.61 -15.65
N THR A 100 -13.17 10.46 -16.39
CA THR A 100 -11.82 10.66 -15.87
C THR A 100 -11.47 12.13 -15.97
N VAL A 101 -11.01 12.71 -14.86
CA VAL A 101 -10.62 14.12 -14.75
C VAL A 101 -9.18 14.19 -14.27
N VAL A 102 -8.32 14.92 -15.00
CA VAL A 102 -6.92 15.15 -14.61
C VAL A 102 -6.74 16.63 -14.29
N ASN A 103 -6.33 16.96 -13.06
CA ASN A 103 -6.15 18.33 -12.57
C ASN A 103 -7.36 19.25 -12.87
N GLY A 104 -8.58 18.72 -12.70
CA GLY A 104 -9.82 19.45 -12.98
C GLY A 104 -10.27 19.46 -14.45
N ARG A 105 -9.43 19.01 -15.39
CA ARG A 105 -9.79 18.88 -16.80
C ARG A 105 -10.37 17.49 -17.10
N VAL A 106 -11.61 17.47 -17.60
CA VAL A 106 -12.24 16.24 -18.09
C VAL A 106 -11.49 15.74 -19.33
N LEU A 107 -11.14 14.46 -19.35
CA LEU A 107 -10.51 13.84 -20.50
C LEU A 107 -11.53 13.56 -21.61
N THR A 108 -11.10 13.68 -22.85
CA THR A 108 -11.86 13.18 -24.00
C THR A 108 -11.80 11.64 -23.97
N PRO A 109 -12.95 10.94 -24.04
CA PRO A 109 -12.95 9.47 -24.06
C PRO A 109 -12.10 8.90 -25.20
N LEU A 110 -11.41 7.79 -24.91
CA LEU A 110 -10.57 7.05 -25.85
C LEU A 110 -9.36 7.83 -26.42
N VAL A 111 -9.05 9.01 -25.89
CA VAL A 111 -7.87 9.80 -26.26
C VAL A 111 -6.80 9.66 -25.17
N PRO A 112 -5.56 9.22 -25.50
CA PRO A 112 -4.47 9.18 -24.55
C PRO A 112 -4.05 10.57 -24.09
N GLN A 113 -3.96 10.76 -22.77
CA GLN A 113 -3.40 11.94 -22.15
C GLN A 113 -2.16 11.54 -21.37
N LYS A 114 -0.99 12.11 -21.73
CA LYS A 114 0.25 11.92 -20.97
C LYS A 114 0.10 12.51 -19.56
N LEU A 115 0.50 11.75 -18.55
CA LEU A 115 0.54 12.19 -17.16
C LEU A 115 1.89 12.81 -16.82
N ALA A 116 1.86 13.83 -15.98
CA ALA A 116 3.03 14.41 -15.33
C ALA A 116 3.03 14.07 -13.84
N SER A 117 4.22 14.02 -13.24
CA SER A 117 4.39 13.80 -11.80
C SER A 117 3.49 14.75 -10.98
N ASN A 118 2.83 14.19 -9.97
CA ASN A 118 1.86 14.86 -9.10
C ASN A 118 0.48 15.16 -9.71
N ASP A 119 0.21 14.75 -10.95
CA ASP A 119 -1.13 14.86 -11.52
C ASP A 119 -2.17 14.19 -10.62
N GLN A 120 -3.28 14.88 -10.39
CA GLN A 120 -4.44 14.37 -9.66
C GLN A 120 -5.46 13.82 -10.65
N ILE A 121 -5.77 12.52 -10.51
CA ILE A 121 -6.71 11.80 -11.35
C ILE A 121 -7.96 11.50 -10.54
N LYS A 122 -9.07 12.15 -10.88
CA LYS A 122 -10.38 11.89 -10.29
C LYS A 122 -11.18 10.96 -11.19
N THR A 123 -11.72 9.90 -10.59
CA THR A 123 -12.64 8.93 -11.19
C THR A 123 -13.84 8.78 -10.26
N GLY A 124 -14.98 9.41 -10.57
CA GLY A 124 -16.10 9.46 -9.62
C GLY A 124 -15.74 10.22 -8.33
N ASN A 125 -15.92 9.58 -7.18
CA ASN A 125 -15.57 10.10 -5.84
C ASN A 125 -14.15 9.75 -5.40
N VAL A 126 -13.40 9.06 -6.26
CA VAL A 126 -12.07 8.56 -5.97
C VAL A 126 -11.04 9.49 -6.61
N ILE A 127 -10.00 9.86 -5.87
CA ILE A 127 -8.90 10.70 -6.33
C ILE A 127 -7.59 9.97 -6.12
N PHE A 128 -6.82 9.87 -7.19
CA PHE A 128 -5.46 9.35 -7.19
C PHE A 128 -4.46 10.46 -7.45
N LYS A 129 -3.22 10.23 -7.04
CA LYS A 129 -2.04 10.99 -7.42
C LYS A 129 -1.12 10.09 -8.23
N PHE A 130 -0.69 10.57 -9.39
CA PHE A 130 0.35 9.91 -10.17
C PHE A 130 1.73 10.37 -9.68
N LEU A 131 2.62 9.43 -9.44
CA LEU A 131 4.03 9.69 -9.16
C LEU A 131 4.87 9.06 -10.27
N GLU A 132 5.76 9.84 -10.86
CA GLU A 132 6.65 9.33 -11.89
C GLU A 132 7.75 8.42 -11.32
N ARG A 133 8.51 7.79 -12.21
CA ARG A 133 9.65 6.95 -11.83
C ARG A 133 10.65 7.77 -11.01
N GLY A 134 11.21 7.19 -9.96
CA GLY A 134 12.26 7.86 -9.18
C GLY A 134 11.73 8.80 -8.09
N ASN A 135 10.41 8.98 -7.96
CA ASN A 135 9.84 9.95 -7.04
C ASN A 135 9.97 9.49 -5.58
N ILE A 136 10.57 10.33 -4.73
CA ILE A 136 10.80 10.04 -3.30
C ILE A 136 9.50 9.91 -2.49
N GLU A 137 8.42 10.55 -2.94
CA GLU A 137 7.11 10.45 -2.29
C GLU A 137 6.53 9.04 -2.34
N THR A 138 6.95 8.23 -3.31
CA THR A 138 6.59 6.81 -3.39
C THR A 138 6.99 6.08 -2.11
N VAL A 139 8.19 6.37 -1.59
CA VAL A 139 8.65 5.79 -0.32
C VAL A 139 7.89 6.36 0.88
N SER A 140 7.68 7.68 0.92
CA SER A 140 7.02 8.34 2.07
C SER A 140 5.57 7.90 2.25
N THR A 141 4.78 7.93 1.18
CA THR A 141 3.35 7.58 1.25
C THR A 141 3.15 6.08 1.48
N GLY A 142 4.04 5.26 0.89
CA GLY A 142 4.04 3.81 1.11
C GLY A 142 4.23 3.47 2.58
N MET A 143 5.16 4.14 3.28
CA MET A 143 5.40 3.90 4.71
C MET A 143 4.17 4.15 5.58
N THR A 144 3.37 5.18 5.30
CA THR A 144 2.16 5.46 6.09
C THR A 144 1.12 4.36 5.91
N TYR A 145 0.93 3.90 4.66
CA TYR A 145 0.01 2.80 4.37
C TYR A 145 0.49 1.48 4.98
N GLU A 146 1.78 1.16 4.83
CA GLU A 146 2.40 -0.04 5.39
C GLU A 146 2.28 -0.06 6.92
N LYS A 147 2.55 1.03 7.62
CA LYS A 147 2.39 1.09 9.09
C LYS A 147 0.96 0.79 9.55
N ALA A 148 -0.05 1.13 8.74
CA ALA A 148 -1.43 0.84 9.06
C ALA A 148 -1.82 -0.63 8.79
N HIS A 149 -1.14 -1.30 7.85
CA HIS A 149 -1.53 -2.63 7.35
C HIS A 149 -0.51 -3.75 7.60
N THR A 150 0.63 -3.44 8.21
CA THR A 150 1.74 -4.38 8.46
C THR A 150 1.98 -4.51 9.96
N ASP A 151 2.24 -5.73 10.42
CA ASP A 151 2.67 -6.03 11.78
C ASP A 151 4.11 -5.58 11.99
N ALA A 152 4.35 -4.72 12.99
CA ALA A 152 5.66 -4.11 13.21
C ALA A 152 6.75 -5.12 13.62
N LEU A 153 6.35 -6.24 14.23
CA LEU A 153 7.29 -7.26 14.70
C LEU A 153 7.76 -8.15 13.55
N THR A 154 6.82 -8.66 12.75
CA THR A 154 7.07 -9.72 11.76
C THR A 154 7.15 -9.22 10.31
N GLY A 155 6.64 -8.02 10.04
CA GLY A 155 6.62 -7.41 8.72
C GLY A 155 5.64 -8.06 7.73
N ILE A 156 4.71 -8.91 8.20
CA ILE A 156 3.60 -9.44 7.39
C ILE A 156 2.36 -8.58 7.59
N ALA A 157 1.29 -8.82 6.82
CA ALA A 157 0.08 -8.03 6.99
C ALA A 157 -0.52 -8.21 8.40
N ASN A 158 -1.00 -7.13 9.00
CA ASN A 158 -1.74 -7.19 10.26
C ASN A 158 -3.22 -7.50 10.00
N ARG A 159 -4.02 -7.59 11.07
CA ARG A 159 -5.48 -7.75 11.00
C ARG A 159 -6.18 -6.72 10.10
N GLY A 160 -5.72 -5.47 10.07
CA GLY A 160 -6.23 -4.45 9.15
C GLY A 160 -5.94 -4.80 7.69
N GLY A 161 -4.70 -5.20 7.41
CA GLY A 161 -4.29 -5.76 6.11
C GLY A 161 -5.13 -6.95 5.68
N LEU A 162 -5.41 -7.88 6.60
CA LEU A 162 -6.25 -9.06 6.35
C LEU A 162 -7.69 -8.70 6.01
N ASN A 163 -8.31 -7.81 6.78
CA ASN A 163 -9.69 -7.42 6.53
C ASN A 163 -9.84 -6.74 5.16
N THR A 164 -8.86 -5.91 4.77
CA THR A 164 -8.86 -5.24 3.46
C THR A 164 -8.61 -6.23 2.33
N ARG A 165 -7.46 -6.91 2.31
CA ARG A 165 -7.05 -7.77 1.18
C ARG A 165 -7.83 -9.08 1.13
N GLY A 166 -8.27 -9.61 2.27
CA GLY A 166 -9.09 -10.80 2.35
C GLY A 166 -10.47 -10.58 1.71
N ALA A 167 -11.14 -9.47 2.03
CA ALA A 167 -12.41 -9.12 1.42
C ALA A 167 -12.31 -8.91 -0.11
N GLU A 168 -11.25 -8.25 -0.57
CA GLU A 168 -10.95 -8.09 -2.00
C GLU A 168 -10.76 -9.44 -2.70
N SER A 169 -9.95 -10.32 -2.11
CA SER A 169 -9.61 -11.64 -2.67
C SER A 169 -10.85 -12.55 -2.74
N PHE A 170 -11.67 -12.56 -1.69
CA PHE A 170 -12.93 -13.32 -1.66
C PHE A 170 -13.88 -12.86 -2.77
N ARG A 171 -14.10 -11.54 -2.89
CA ARG A 171 -14.98 -11.00 -3.93
C ARG A 171 -14.46 -11.29 -5.34
N ARG A 172 -13.14 -11.21 -5.54
CA ARG A 172 -12.52 -11.56 -6.81
C ARG A 172 -12.74 -13.03 -7.16
N ALA A 173 -12.60 -13.93 -6.19
CA ALA A 173 -12.84 -15.35 -6.39
C ALA A 173 -14.30 -15.65 -6.74
N GLU A 174 -15.24 -15.03 -6.02
CA GLU A 174 -16.69 -15.12 -6.30
C GLU A 174 -17.03 -14.67 -7.73
N LEU A 175 -16.48 -13.52 -8.16
CA LEU A 175 -16.72 -12.98 -9.50
C LEU A 175 -16.10 -13.81 -10.63
N LEU A 176 -14.95 -14.43 -10.38
CA LEU A 176 -14.26 -15.27 -11.36
C LEU A 176 -14.75 -16.72 -11.35
N GLY A 177 -15.59 -17.10 -10.39
CA GLY A 177 -16.04 -18.49 -10.22
C GLY A 177 -14.88 -19.45 -9.89
N VAL A 178 -13.84 -18.95 -9.23
CA VAL A 178 -12.66 -19.75 -8.85
C VAL A 178 -12.70 -20.11 -7.36
N PRO A 179 -12.12 -21.26 -6.95
CA PRO A 179 -12.04 -21.63 -5.54
C PRO A 179 -11.27 -20.59 -4.73
N PHE A 180 -11.74 -20.32 -3.51
CA PHE A 180 -11.06 -19.52 -2.50
C PHE A 180 -10.81 -20.38 -1.26
N SER A 181 -9.62 -20.28 -0.68
CA SER A 181 -9.24 -21.06 0.49
C SER A 181 -8.49 -20.20 1.50
N ILE A 182 -8.71 -20.47 2.77
CA ILE A 182 -8.01 -19.83 3.88
C ILE A 182 -7.34 -20.93 4.69
N ILE A 183 -6.07 -20.70 5.06
CA ILE A 183 -5.33 -21.54 6.01
C ILE A 183 -5.05 -20.68 7.24
N THR A 184 -5.39 -21.21 8.41
CA THR A 184 -5.13 -20.60 9.71
C THR A 184 -4.31 -21.57 10.55
N PHE A 185 -3.28 -21.09 11.23
CA PHE A 185 -2.46 -21.89 12.14
C PHE A 185 -1.97 -21.04 13.32
N ASP A 186 -1.54 -21.70 14.39
CA ASP A 186 -0.89 -21.08 15.55
C ASP A 186 0.38 -21.87 15.92
N ILE A 187 1.25 -21.28 16.74
CA ILE A 187 2.48 -21.92 17.21
C ILE A 187 2.18 -22.70 18.49
N ASP A 188 2.29 -24.02 18.40
CA ASP A 188 2.12 -24.90 19.54
C ASP A 188 3.06 -24.55 20.69
N HIS A 189 2.52 -24.53 21.91
CA HIS A 189 3.27 -24.26 23.14
C HIS A 189 4.07 -22.94 23.14
N PHE A 190 3.66 -21.92 22.37
CA PHE A 190 4.38 -20.64 22.29
C PHE A 190 4.58 -19.96 23.66
N LYS A 191 3.64 -20.13 24.59
CA LYS A 191 3.79 -19.65 25.97
C LYS A 191 4.98 -20.28 26.68
N LEU A 192 5.21 -21.59 26.51
CA LEU A 192 6.35 -22.28 27.13
C LEU A 192 7.68 -21.72 26.62
N VAL A 193 7.76 -21.34 25.34
CA VAL A 193 8.94 -20.68 24.77
C VAL A 193 9.19 -19.35 25.47
N ASN A 194 8.15 -18.51 25.62
CA ASN A 194 8.27 -17.24 26.34
C ASN A 194 8.65 -17.44 27.81
N ASP A 195 8.06 -18.40 28.49
CA ASP A 195 8.31 -18.68 29.90
C ASP A 195 9.73 -19.23 30.12
N SER A 196 10.28 -20.00 29.16
CA SER A 196 11.60 -20.64 29.27
C SER A 196 12.75 -19.75 28.78
N HIS A 197 12.51 -18.90 27.79
CA HIS A 197 13.55 -18.15 27.08
C HIS A 197 13.30 -16.63 27.05
N GLY A 198 12.20 -16.17 27.66
CA GLY A 198 11.78 -14.78 27.67
C GLY A 198 11.07 -14.34 26.40
N HIS A 199 10.35 -13.22 26.49
CA HIS A 199 9.64 -12.61 25.35
C HIS A 199 10.52 -12.31 24.12
N PRO A 200 11.79 -11.87 24.25
CA PRO A 200 12.64 -11.66 23.09
C PRO A 200 12.86 -12.93 22.24
N ALA A 201 12.86 -14.11 22.86
CA ALA A 201 12.95 -15.38 22.16
C ALA A 201 11.65 -15.71 21.40
N GLY A 202 10.49 -15.43 22.00
CA GLY A 202 9.20 -15.54 21.31
C GLY A 202 9.11 -14.60 20.11
N ASP A 203 9.57 -13.36 20.25
CA ASP A 203 9.64 -12.38 19.17
C ASP A 203 10.53 -12.85 18.01
N PHE A 204 11.66 -13.48 18.34
CA PHE A 204 12.55 -14.10 17.35
C PHE A 204 11.85 -15.23 16.60
N VAL A 205 11.17 -16.14 17.31
CA VAL A 205 10.42 -17.24 16.70
C VAL A 205 9.34 -16.72 15.74
N LEU A 206 8.57 -15.71 16.15
CA LEU A 206 7.54 -15.10 15.31
C LEU A 206 8.10 -14.47 14.04
N LYS A 207 9.20 -13.73 14.15
CA LYS A 207 9.92 -13.15 13.01
C LYS A 207 10.38 -14.22 12.04
N GLU A 208 11.01 -15.27 12.55
CA GLU A 208 11.63 -16.29 11.74
C GLU A 208 10.61 -17.16 11.01
N ILE A 209 9.53 -17.58 11.68
CA ILE A 209 8.41 -18.29 11.04
C ILE A 209 7.81 -17.43 9.94
N SER A 210 7.55 -16.15 10.22
CA SER A 210 6.95 -15.24 9.25
C SER A 210 7.85 -15.03 8.02
N ARG A 211 9.16 -14.92 8.25
CA ARG A 211 10.17 -14.84 7.19
C ARG A 211 10.19 -16.10 6.33
N ILE A 212 10.26 -17.29 6.95
CA ILE A 212 10.28 -18.58 6.24
C ILE A 212 9.03 -18.73 5.38
N ILE A 213 7.86 -18.43 5.91
CA ILE A 213 6.60 -18.55 5.16
C ILE A 213 6.63 -17.67 3.93
N ARG A 214 6.90 -16.37 4.11
CA ARG A 214 6.91 -15.36 3.05
C ARG A 214 7.96 -15.64 1.97
N GLU A 215 9.15 -16.09 2.35
CA GLU A 215 10.27 -16.26 1.41
C GLU A 215 10.33 -17.64 0.75
N LYS A 216 9.77 -18.67 1.40
CA LYS A 216 10.01 -20.07 0.98
C LYS A 216 8.76 -20.92 0.79
N LEU A 217 7.63 -20.61 1.45
CA LEU A 217 6.49 -21.53 1.50
C LEU A 217 5.27 -21.06 0.70
N ILE A 218 5.16 -19.76 0.43
CA ILE A 218 4.03 -19.19 -0.31
C ILE A 218 4.48 -18.58 -1.64
N ARG A 219 3.55 -18.47 -2.58
CA ARG A 219 3.76 -17.82 -3.87
C ARG A 219 3.67 -16.30 -3.70
N GLU A 220 4.18 -15.56 -4.67
CA GLU A 220 4.15 -14.09 -4.68
C GLU A 220 2.74 -13.50 -4.54
N ASN A 221 1.72 -14.16 -5.10
CA ASN A 221 0.34 -13.70 -5.06
C ASN A 221 -0.47 -14.23 -3.87
N ASP A 222 0.12 -15.09 -3.04
CA ASP A 222 -0.54 -15.56 -1.82
C ASP A 222 -0.52 -14.44 -0.76
N PHE A 223 -1.54 -14.42 0.10
CA PHE A 223 -1.67 -13.41 1.13
C PHE A 223 -1.51 -14.03 2.52
N PHE A 224 -0.55 -13.50 3.29
CA PHE A 224 -0.24 -13.96 4.63
C PHE A 224 -0.31 -12.82 5.65
N ALA A 225 -0.99 -13.07 6.77
CA ALA A 225 -1.30 -12.06 7.76
C ALA A 225 -1.35 -12.64 9.19
N ARG A 226 -1.34 -11.74 10.18
CA ARG A 226 -1.52 -12.01 11.61
C ARG A 226 -2.50 -11.03 12.26
#